data_AF-A0A2M7RTW0-F1
#
_entry.id   AF-A0A2M7RTW0-F1
#
_cell.length_a   1.000
_cell.length_b   1.000
_cell.length_c   1.000
_cell.angle_alpha   90.00
_cell.angle_beta   90.00
_cell.angle_gamma   90.00
#
_symmetry.space_group_name_H-M   'P 1'
#
loop_
_entity.id
_entity.type
_entity.pdbx_description
1 polymer ?
#
loop_
_entity_poly.entity_id
_entity_poly.type
_entity_poly.pdbx_seq_one_letter_code
_entity_poly.pdbx_strand_id
1 'polypeptide(L)'
;TIRLAANSVYNATLEVFDESKNPVENITTEIVQEADEHIFCFTPTNVNLNIIRTDSDGTYEVGLASQWIVGNTSVGTTQVVLKHQPGVKDGTCAPGDTDVELNFVTEIQ
;
A
#
# COMPACT_ATOMS: atom_id res chain seq x y z
N THR A 1 -12.71 -6.14 2.85
CA THR A 1 -12.60 -5.67 4.25
C THR A 1 -11.34 -6.21 4.85
N ILE A 2 -10.58 -5.38 5.56
CA ILE A 2 -9.39 -5.76 6.32
C ILE A 2 -9.79 -5.91 7.79
N ARG A 3 -9.44 -7.03 8.42
CA ARG A 3 -9.76 -7.34 9.82
C ARG A 3 -8.45 -7.55 10.59
N LEU A 4 -8.23 -6.79 11.64
CA LEU A 4 -6.99 -6.80 12.43
C LEU A 4 -7.33 -6.99 13.91
N ALA A 5 -6.46 -7.70 14.64
CA ALA A 5 -6.56 -7.78 16.09
C ALA A 5 -6.04 -6.47 16.73
N ALA A 6 -6.73 -5.97 17.75
CA ALA A 6 -6.30 -4.81 18.51
C ALA A 6 -4.91 -5.03 19.16
N ASN A 7 -4.17 -3.93 19.37
CA ASN A 7 -2.87 -3.91 20.06
C ASN A 7 -1.83 -4.89 19.50
N SER A 8 -1.80 -5.04 18.18
CA SER A 8 -0.97 -6.00 17.46
C SER A 8 -0.07 -5.31 16.43
N VAL A 9 0.97 -6.02 16.00
CA VAL A 9 1.84 -5.58 14.89
C VAL A 9 1.82 -6.65 13.82
N TYR A 10 1.52 -6.27 12.59
CA TYR A 10 1.57 -7.15 11.42
C TYR A 10 2.69 -6.70 10.48
N ASN A 11 3.43 -7.66 9.93
CA ASN A 11 4.19 -7.44 8.71
C ASN A 11 3.30 -7.87 7.55
N ALA A 12 2.98 -6.93 6.67
CA ALA A 12 2.08 -7.12 5.54
C ALA A 12 2.86 -7.04 4.23
N THR A 13 2.40 -7.83 3.26
CA THR A 13 2.88 -7.82 1.87
C THR A 13 1.71 -7.53 0.93
N LEU A 14 1.98 -6.84 -0.17
CA LEU A 14 1.00 -6.52 -1.19
C LEU A 14 1.36 -7.20 -2.51
N GLU A 15 0.37 -7.80 -3.16
CA GLU A 15 0.46 -8.31 -4.52
C GLU A 15 -0.66 -7.65 -5.35
N VAL A 16 -0.34 -7.30 -6.59
CA VAL A 16 -1.26 -6.64 -7.51
C VAL A 16 -1.44 -7.49 -8.77
N PHE A 17 -2.71 -7.66 -9.14
CA PHE A 17 -3.11 -8.44 -10.30
C PHE A 17 -4.01 -7.60 -11.20
N ASP A 18 -3.76 -7.63 -12.51
CA ASP A 18 -4.64 -7.04 -13.53
C ASP A 18 -5.66 -8.10 -14.00
N GLU A 19 -6.85 -8.03 -13.42
CA GLU A 19 -7.99 -8.90 -13.76
C GLU A 19 -8.67 -8.54 -15.08
N SER A 20 -8.25 -7.47 -15.77
CA SER A 20 -8.76 -7.12 -17.10
C SER A 20 -8.17 -7.99 -18.22
N LYS A 21 -7.05 -8.66 -17.96
CA LYS A 21 -6.38 -9.58 -18.90
C LYS A 21 -6.94 -11.00 -18.78
N ASN A 22 -6.78 -11.79 -19.85
CA ASN A 22 -7.08 -13.21 -19.83
C ASN A 22 -5.94 -14.01 -20.51
N PRO A 23 -5.08 -14.71 -19.75
CA PRO A 23 -5.17 -14.92 -18.30
C PRO A 23 -4.93 -13.64 -17.46
N VAL A 24 -5.42 -13.64 -16.22
CA VAL A 24 -5.12 -12.59 -15.22
C VAL A 24 -3.61 -12.44 -15.10
N GLU A 25 -3.13 -11.20 -15.15
CA GLU A 25 -1.71 -10.90 -15.12
C GLU A 25 -1.26 -10.47 -13.73
N ASN A 26 -0.14 -10.99 -13.24
CA ASN A 26 0.46 -10.54 -11.98
C ASN A 26 1.41 -9.37 -12.27
N ILE A 27 0.94 -8.15 -12.06
CA ILE A 27 1.69 -6.92 -12.29
C ILE A 27 2.60 -6.55 -11.10
N THR A 28 2.60 -7.33 -10.00
CA THR A 28 3.57 -7.15 -8.91
C THR A 28 5.02 -7.21 -9.43
N THR A 29 5.28 -8.05 -10.42
CA THR A 29 6.62 -8.19 -11.01
C THR A 29 7.08 -6.90 -11.71
N GLU A 30 6.16 -6.24 -12.42
CA GLU A 30 6.43 -4.97 -13.10
C GLU A 30 6.73 -3.87 -12.07
N ILE A 31 5.91 -3.76 -11.02
CA ILE A 31 6.13 -2.79 -9.93
C ILE A 31 7.50 -2.99 -9.27
N VAL A 32 7.95 -4.23 -9.09
CA VAL A 32 9.28 -4.54 -8.54
C VAL A 32 10.40 -4.12 -9.50
N GLN A 33 10.21 -4.32 -10.81
CA GLN A 33 11.20 -3.95 -11.83
C GLN A 33 11.34 -2.44 -11.96
N GLU A 34 10.25 -1.70 -11.78
CA GLU A 34 10.17 -0.24 -11.87
C GLU A 34 10.00 0.38 -10.48
N ALA A 35 10.65 -0.20 -9.47
CA ALA A 35 10.51 0.21 -8.08
C ALA A 35 10.96 1.67 -7.85
N ASP A 36 11.89 2.18 -8.65
CA ASP A 36 12.36 3.56 -8.64
C ASP A 36 11.35 4.57 -9.20
N GLU A 37 10.25 4.09 -9.80
CA GLU A 37 9.14 4.91 -10.28
C GLU A 37 7.87 4.70 -9.45
N HIS A 38 7.71 3.55 -8.82
CA HIS A 38 6.48 3.20 -8.11
C HIS A 38 6.53 3.45 -6.60
N ILE A 39 5.41 3.92 -6.05
CA ILE A 39 5.24 4.05 -4.60
C ILE A 39 3.79 3.80 -4.16
N PHE A 40 3.63 2.93 -3.17
CA PHE A 40 2.37 2.72 -2.47
C PHE A 40 2.18 3.74 -1.36
N CYS A 41 0.94 4.20 -1.24
CA CYS A 41 0.49 5.19 -0.30
C CYS A 41 -0.70 4.65 0.46
N PHE A 42 -0.62 4.70 1.79
CA PHE A 42 -1.62 4.16 2.70
C PHE A 42 -2.23 5.28 3.53
N THR A 43 -3.55 5.43 3.47
CA THR A 43 -4.27 6.46 4.22
C THR A 43 -5.37 5.85 5.09
N PRO A 44 -5.07 5.46 6.34
CA PRO A 44 -6.07 5.09 7.31
C PRO A 44 -6.95 6.29 7.69
N THR A 45 -8.27 6.11 7.72
CA THR A 45 -9.27 7.13 8.10
C THR A 45 -10.22 6.56 9.13
N ASN A 46 -10.39 7.25 10.27
CA ASN A 46 -11.25 6.82 11.39
C ASN A 46 -10.91 5.42 11.97
N VAL A 47 -9.68 4.94 11.78
CA VAL A 47 -9.21 3.66 12.31
C VAL A 47 -7.86 3.86 13.01
N ASN A 48 -7.66 3.22 14.16
CA ASN A 48 -6.44 3.34 14.97
C ASN A 48 -5.31 2.49 14.38
N LEU A 49 -4.87 2.82 13.17
CA LEU A 49 -3.90 2.07 12.40
C LEU A 49 -2.80 3.01 11.92
N ASN A 50 -1.55 2.64 12.18
CA ASN A 50 -0.39 3.29 11.58
C ASN A 50 0.32 2.31 10.65
N ILE A 51 0.66 2.74 9.45
CA ILE A 51 1.29 1.89 8.42
C ILE A 51 2.62 2.52 8.03
N ILE A 52 3.68 1.71 8.05
CA ILE A 52 5.04 2.12 7.70
C ILE A 52 5.52 1.19 6.58
N ARG A 53 6.03 1.75 5.49
CA ARG A 53 6.65 0.95 4.41
C ARG A 53 8.01 0.45 4.87
N THR A 54 8.40 -0.75 4.50
CA THR A 54 9.62 -1.38 5.02
C THR A 54 10.58 -1.84 3.94
N ASP A 55 10.17 -1.79 2.67
CA ASP A 55 10.99 -2.02 1.49
C ASP A 55 11.39 -0.70 0.82
N SER A 56 12.43 -0.76 0.01
CA SER A 56 13.02 0.40 -0.66
C SER A 56 13.62 0.01 -2.01
N ASP A 57 13.61 0.97 -2.94
CA ASP A 57 14.35 0.94 -4.21
C ASP A 57 15.85 1.28 -4.05
N GLY A 58 16.30 1.54 -2.81
CA GLY A 58 17.65 1.99 -2.47
C GLY A 58 17.75 3.48 -2.13
N THR A 59 16.75 4.28 -2.50
CA THR A 59 16.66 5.73 -2.23
C THR A 59 15.38 6.09 -1.47
N TYR A 60 14.23 5.60 -1.95
CA TYR A 60 12.91 5.83 -1.38
C TYR A 60 12.21 4.51 -1.06
N GLU A 61 11.17 4.59 -0.25
CA GLU A 61 10.31 3.45 0.06
C GLU A 61 9.43 3.09 -1.13
N VAL A 62 9.02 1.82 -1.24
CA VAL A 62 8.13 1.34 -2.30
C VAL A 62 6.76 0.99 -1.73
N GLY A 63 6.68 0.21 -0.65
CA GLY A 63 5.46 -0.16 0.04
C GLY A 63 4.80 -1.47 -0.42
N LEU A 64 5.52 -2.34 -1.13
CA LEU A 64 5.09 -3.74 -1.32
C LEU A 64 5.26 -4.54 -0.03
N ALA A 65 6.18 -4.14 0.84
CA ALA A 65 6.28 -4.60 2.22
C ALA A 65 6.00 -3.45 3.20
N SER A 66 5.24 -3.75 4.26
CA SER A 66 4.90 -2.75 5.27
C SER A 66 4.71 -3.36 6.65
N GLN A 67 4.86 -2.53 7.68
CA GLN A 67 4.52 -2.84 9.06
C GLN A 67 3.27 -2.05 9.48
N TRP A 68 2.29 -2.77 10.00
CA TRP A 68 0.99 -2.26 10.40
C TRP A 68 0.90 -2.33 11.92
N ILE A 69 0.94 -1.18 12.57
CA ILE A 69 0.88 -1.03 14.02
C ILE A 69 -0.56 -0.71 14.39
N VAL A 70 -1.22 -1.67 15.03
CA VAL A 70 -2.66 -1.67 15.28
C VAL A 70 -2.94 -1.25 16.73
N GLY A 71 -3.75 -0.20 16.90
CA GLY A 71 -4.16 0.31 18.20
C GLY A 71 -5.45 -0.33 18.73
N ASN A 72 -6.26 0.46 19.44
CA ASN A 72 -7.52 0.02 20.04
C ASN A 72 -8.60 -0.27 18.97
N THR A 73 -9.59 -1.09 19.35
CA THR A 73 -10.80 -1.37 18.57
C THR A 73 -11.39 -0.10 17.96
N SER A 74 -11.59 -0.14 16.64
CA SER A 74 -12.11 0.97 15.85
C SER A 74 -12.54 0.46 14.48
N VAL A 75 -13.39 1.22 13.80
CA VAL A 75 -13.88 0.90 12.47
C VAL A 75 -13.75 2.13 11.59
N GLY A 76 -13.11 1.95 10.45
CA GLY A 76 -12.87 3.02 9.50
C GLY A 76 -12.53 2.46 8.13
N THR A 77 -11.69 3.16 7.40
CA THR A 77 -11.21 2.72 6.08
C THR A 77 -9.70 2.88 5.95
N THR A 78 -9.11 2.12 5.05
CA THR A 78 -7.71 2.30 4.64
C THR A 78 -7.70 2.41 3.12
N GLN A 79 -7.33 3.59 2.62
CA GLN A 79 -7.09 3.78 1.19
C GLN A 79 -5.68 3.27 0.87
N VAL A 80 -5.56 2.54 -0.24
CA VAL A 80 -4.32 2.05 -0.82
C VAL A 80 -4.21 2.61 -2.23
N VAL A 81 -3.16 3.38 -2.48
CA VAL A 81 -2.91 4.04 -3.77
C VAL A 81 -1.55 3.61 -4.28
N LEU A 82 -1.46 3.20 -5.55
CA LEU A 82 -0.20 3.09 -6.28
C LEU A 82 0.01 4.37 -7.08
N LYS A 83 1.12 5.05 -6.83
CA LYS A 83 1.56 6.20 -7.63
C LYS A 83 2.69 5.76 -8.57
N HIS A 84 2.59 6.18 -9.83
CA HIS A 84 3.65 6.05 -10.84
C HIS A 84 4.32 7.40 -11.06
N GLN A 85 5.62 7.48 -10.75
CA GLN A 85 6.40 8.72 -10.62
C GLN A 85 7.70 8.69 -11.45
N PRO A 86 7.64 8.37 -12.76
CA PRO A 86 8.83 8.24 -13.61
C PRO A 86 9.66 9.53 -13.64
N GLY A 87 10.90 9.44 -13.18
CA GLY A 87 11.84 10.58 -13.10
C GLY A 87 11.46 11.70 -12.12
N VAL A 88 10.37 11.55 -11.36
CA VAL A 88 9.88 12.57 -10.41
C VAL A 88 9.62 12.01 -9.00
N LYS A 89 9.95 10.73 -8.77
CA LYS A 89 9.80 10.09 -7.46
C LYS A 89 10.60 10.83 -6.38
N ASP A 90 9.91 11.20 -5.31
CA ASP A 90 10.49 11.96 -4.19
C ASP A 90 10.20 11.33 -2.81
N GLY A 91 9.72 10.08 -2.80
CA GLY A 91 9.32 9.35 -1.58
C GLY A 91 7.97 9.76 -0.99
N THR A 92 7.32 10.77 -1.57
CA THR A 92 5.99 11.22 -1.18
C THR A 92 4.91 10.70 -2.12
N CYS A 93 3.66 10.89 -1.71
CA CYS A 93 2.49 10.49 -2.49
C CYS A 93 1.99 11.58 -3.46
N ALA A 94 2.72 12.70 -3.58
CA ALA A 94 2.26 13.88 -4.30
C ALA A 94 2.54 13.84 -5.82
N PRO A 95 3.76 13.54 -6.30
CA PRO A 95 4.02 13.58 -7.74
C PRO A 95 3.43 12.37 -8.48
N GLY A 96 3.44 12.48 -9.81
CA GLY A 96 3.07 11.39 -10.73
C GLY A 96 1.59 11.09 -10.83
N ASP A 97 1.27 10.03 -11.57
CA ASP A 97 -0.09 9.58 -11.87
C ASP A 97 -0.52 8.47 -10.91
N THR A 98 -1.82 8.16 -10.91
CA THR A 98 -2.42 7.15 -10.02
C THR A 98 -2.83 5.95 -10.85
N ASP A 99 -2.20 4.80 -10.62
CA ASP A 99 -2.51 3.56 -11.36
C ASP A 99 -3.57 2.74 -10.67
N VAL A 100 -3.51 2.68 -9.34
CA VAL A 100 -4.44 1.93 -8.49
C VAL A 100 -4.90 2.82 -7.37
N GLU A 101 -6.21 2.84 -7.12
CA GLU A 101 -6.81 3.49 -5.97
C GLU A 101 -7.97 2.65 -5.44
N LEU A 102 -7.76 2.04 -4.27
CA LEU A 102 -8.76 1.20 -3.62
C LEU A 102 -8.98 1.67 -2.19
N ASN A 103 -10.23 1.63 -1.74
CA ASN A 103 -10.58 1.96 -0.36
C ASN A 103 -11.21 0.75 0.34
N PHE A 104 -10.55 0.26 1.38
CA PHE A 104 -10.99 -0.92 2.11
C PHE A 104 -11.61 -0.54 3.44
N VAL A 105 -12.81 -1.05 3.74
CA VAL A 105 -13.31 -1.06 5.12
C VAL A 105 -12.29 -1.79 6.00
N THR A 106 -11.87 -1.15 7.08
CA THR A 106 -10.89 -1.68 8.03
C THR A 106 -11.52 -1.75 9.42
N GLU A 107 -11.49 -2.94 10.01
CA GLU A 107 -12.04 -3.23 11.33
C GLU A 107 -10.93 -3.73 12.25
N ILE A 108 -10.70 -3.03 13.36
CA ILE A 108 -9.84 -3.48 14.45
C ILE A 108 -10.74 -4.05 15.54
N GLN A 109 -10.48 -5.30 15.95
CA GLN A 109 -11.31 -6.05 16.89
C GLN A 109 -10.49 -6.51 18.10
#